data_AF-A0A1B6FL64-F1
#
_entry.id   AF-A0A1B6FL64-F1
#
_cell.length_a   1.000
_cell.length_b   1.000
_cell.length_c   1.000
_cell.angle_alpha   90.00
_cell.angle_beta   90.00
_cell.angle_gamma   90.00
#
_symmetry.space_group_name_H-M   'P 1'
#
loop_
_entity.id
_entity.type
_entity.pdbx_description
1 polymer ?
#
loop_
_entity_poly.entity_id
_entity_poly.type
_entity_poly.pdbx_seq_one_letter_code
_entity_poly.pdbx_strand_id
1 'polypeptide(L)'
;ASSEAMDKDHETKEARHRSELRRLRKRFGLDKLSVKETSVSLPVGYQDRAEERRKTVGSQDHNAKTEVASVDQHIQSENKGFKMLSKMGWAKGQSLGKDSTKGIVEPVLVEQRPDKSGLGSEAMHLPSVDAKTKKKTEVWKKAQKRFQELGE
;
A
#
# COMPACT_ATOMS: atom_id res chain seq x y z
N ALA A 1 44.56 -18.05 -36.10
CA ALA A 1 44.66 -16.65 -35.65
C ALA A 1 43.57 -15.82 -36.35
N SER A 2 43.08 -14.78 -35.67
CA SER A 2 41.94 -13.89 -36.00
C SER A 2 40.55 -14.45 -35.68
N SER A 3 39.66 -13.76 -34.96
CA SER A 3 39.77 -12.54 -34.15
C SER A 3 38.45 -12.43 -33.39
N GLU A 4 38.54 -12.43 -32.06
CA GLU A 4 37.42 -12.32 -31.14
C GLU A 4 36.93 -10.87 -31.11
N ALA A 5 35.76 -10.61 -31.71
CA ALA A 5 35.15 -9.29 -31.74
C ALA A 5 34.47 -9.01 -30.40
N MET A 6 35.12 -8.16 -29.61
CA MET A 6 34.69 -7.62 -28.32
C MET A 6 33.38 -6.84 -28.44
N ASP A 7 32.32 -7.34 -27.80
CA ASP A 7 31.06 -6.63 -27.58
C ASP A 7 31.26 -5.56 -26.49
N LYS A 8 31.19 -4.28 -26.90
CA LYS A 8 31.44 -3.12 -26.02
C LYS A 8 30.11 -2.58 -25.47
N ASP A 9 30.08 -2.44 -24.14
CA ASP A 9 29.23 -1.53 -23.37
C ASP A 9 27.73 -1.89 -23.19
N HIS A 10 27.44 -2.98 -22.45
CA HIS A 10 26.14 -3.15 -21.82
C HIS A 10 26.02 -2.25 -20.56
N GLU A 11 25.72 -0.96 -20.77
CA GLU A 11 25.39 -0.04 -19.68
C GLU A 11 24.20 -0.59 -18.87
N THR A 12 24.41 -0.82 -17.57
CA THR A 12 23.38 -1.41 -16.71
C THR A 12 22.13 -0.52 -16.68
N LYS A 13 20.94 -1.14 -16.53
CA LYS A 13 19.68 -0.39 -16.43
C LYS A 13 19.73 0.69 -15.33
N GLU A 14 20.49 0.43 -14.27
CA GLU A 14 20.72 1.39 -13.19
C GLU A 14 21.56 2.59 -13.61
N ALA A 15 22.60 2.40 -14.43
CA ALA A 15 23.42 3.49 -14.95
C ALA A 15 22.63 4.41 -15.90
N ARG A 16 21.84 3.82 -16.81
CA ARG A 16 20.89 4.57 -17.66
C ARG A 16 19.86 5.36 -16.85
N HIS A 17 19.31 4.74 -15.81
CA HIS A 17 18.36 5.41 -14.93
C HIS A 17 19.01 6.60 -14.19
N ARG A 18 20.25 6.44 -13.71
CA ARG A 18 21.01 7.51 -13.05
C ARG A 18 21.33 8.67 -14.02
N SER A 19 21.71 8.37 -15.26
CA SER A 19 22.02 9.40 -16.25
C SER A 19 20.77 10.17 -16.70
N GLU A 20 19.65 9.49 -16.90
CA GLU A 20 18.35 10.12 -17.21
C GLU A 20 17.83 10.99 -16.06
N LEU A 21 17.95 10.54 -14.81
CA LEU A 21 17.62 11.36 -13.64
C LEU A 21 18.49 12.62 -13.56
N ARG A 22 19.80 12.50 -13.82
CA ARG A 22 20.72 13.64 -13.85
C ARG A 22 20.35 14.62 -14.98
N ARG A 23 20.01 14.10 -16.17
CA ARG A 23 19.51 14.91 -17.29
C ARG A 23 18.23 15.66 -16.91
N LEU A 24 17.30 14.99 -16.24
CA LEU A 24 16.04 15.59 -15.78
C LEU A 24 16.30 16.73 -14.80
N ARG A 25 17.14 16.50 -13.78
CA ARG A 25 17.53 17.54 -12.81
C ARG A 25 18.15 18.76 -13.50
N LYS A 26 19.04 18.54 -14.47
CA LYS A 26 19.66 19.61 -15.24
C LYS A 26 18.65 20.38 -16.10
N ARG A 27 17.76 19.69 -16.81
CA ARG A 27 16.70 20.32 -17.63
C ARG A 27 15.77 21.21 -16.83
N PHE A 28 15.46 20.80 -15.59
CA PHE A 28 14.57 21.54 -14.70
C PHE A 28 15.30 22.44 -13.71
N GLY A 29 16.62 22.66 -13.85
CA GLY A 29 17.38 23.58 -13.01
C GLY A 29 17.57 23.14 -11.54
N LEU A 30 17.32 21.87 -11.23
CA LEU A 30 17.36 21.29 -9.87
C LEU A 30 18.78 20.84 -9.45
N ASP A 31 19.80 21.14 -10.25
CA ASP A 31 21.20 20.78 -9.97
C ASP A 31 21.80 21.60 -8.82
N LYS A 32 21.25 22.79 -8.51
CA LYS A 32 21.73 23.65 -7.40
C LYS A 32 21.11 23.31 -6.04
N LEU A 33 20.06 22.48 -6.02
CA LEU A 33 19.45 22.00 -4.78
C LEU A 33 20.29 20.82 -4.29
N SER A 34 21.35 21.15 -3.54
CA SER A 34 22.13 20.18 -2.79
C SER A 34 21.22 19.44 -1.83
N VAL A 35 21.24 18.10 -1.86
CA VAL A 35 20.47 17.18 -1.00
C VAL A 35 20.85 17.30 0.49
N LYS A 36 21.70 18.27 0.86
CA LYS A 36 22.21 18.46 2.22
C LYS A 36 21.38 19.42 3.08
N GLU A 37 20.30 20.00 2.57
CA GLU A 37 19.40 20.85 3.35
C GLU A 37 18.02 20.20 3.49
N THR A 38 17.78 19.61 4.66
CA THR A 38 16.53 18.96 5.10
C THR A 38 15.37 19.94 5.35
N SER A 39 15.39 21.13 4.79
CA SER A 39 14.26 22.06 4.82
C SER A 39 14.37 23.03 3.67
N VAL A 40 13.61 22.80 2.59
CA VAL A 40 13.36 23.83 1.58
C VAL A 40 12.49 24.89 2.26
N SER A 41 13.11 25.90 2.87
CA SER A 41 12.37 27.05 3.37
C SER A 41 11.73 27.75 2.19
N LEU A 42 10.41 27.89 2.22
CA LEU A 42 9.67 28.65 1.21
C LEU A 42 10.22 30.09 1.16
N PRO A 43 10.23 30.75 -0.02
CA PRO A 43 10.66 32.13 -0.14
C PRO A 43 9.96 33.04 0.88
N VAL A 44 10.68 34.01 1.44
CA VAL A 44 10.14 34.99 2.40
C VAL A 44 8.91 35.68 1.80
N GLY A 45 7.74 35.53 2.42
CA GLY A 45 6.47 36.07 1.95
C GLY A 45 5.62 35.11 1.10
N TYR A 46 6.13 33.93 0.73
CA TYR A 46 5.32 32.89 0.10
C TYR A 46 4.44 32.21 1.14
N GLN A 47 3.15 32.53 1.14
CA GLN A 47 2.15 31.77 1.88
C GLN A 47 1.74 30.55 1.06
N ASP A 48 2.09 29.35 1.53
CA ASP A 48 1.68 28.10 0.90
C ASP A 48 0.20 27.79 1.19
N ARG A 49 -0.67 28.50 0.46
CA ARG A 49 -2.12 28.29 0.48
C ARG A 49 -2.49 26.89 -0.02
N ALA A 50 -1.60 26.20 -0.74
CA ALA A 50 -1.85 24.83 -1.19
C ALA A 50 -1.64 23.82 -0.04
N GLU A 51 -0.62 23.99 0.78
CA GLU A 51 -0.40 23.21 2.01
C GLU A 51 -1.52 23.45 3.03
N GLU A 52 -1.90 24.71 3.23
CA GLU A 52 -3.02 25.07 4.09
C GLU A 52 -4.34 24.44 3.58
N ARG A 53 -4.59 24.45 2.26
CA ARG A 53 -5.73 23.73 1.68
C ARG A 53 -5.63 22.20 1.85
N ARG A 54 -4.45 21.59 1.76
CA ARG A 54 -4.29 20.15 2.05
C ARG A 54 -4.63 19.80 3.49
N LYS A 55 -4.35 20.70 4.45
CA LYS A 55 -4.64 20.52 5.88
C LYS A 55 -6.11 20.82 6.21
N THR A 56 -6.63 21.95 5.72
CA THR A 56 -7.93 22.50 6.10
C THR A 56 -9.07 22.03 5.19
N VAL A 57 -8.78 21.88 3.89
CA VAL A 57 -9.69 21.32 2.87
C VAL A 57 -9.28 19.90 2.52
N GLY A 58 -8.53 19.25 3.43
CA GLY A 58 -8.05 17.87 3.29
C GLY A 58 -9.16 16.96 2.76
N SER A 59 -8.78 16.01 1.90
CA SER A 59 -9.73 15.38 0.98
C SER A 59 -10.98 14.93 1.73
N GLN A 60 -12.11 15.55 1.38
CA GLN A 60 -13.37 14.83 1.43
C GLN A 60 -13.31 13.78 0.33
N ASP A 61 -12.33 12.87 0.41
CA ASP A 61 -12.42 11.65 -0.34
C ASP A 61 -13.64 10.95 0.24
N HIS A 62 -14.73 10.96 -0.50
CA HIS A 62 -15.82 10.01 -0.31
C HIS A 62 -15.30 8.56 -0.31
N ASN A 63 -14.10 8.35 -0.85
CA ASN A 63 -13.34 7.11 -0.85
C ASN A 63 -12.33 6.97 0.32
N ALA A 64 -12.32 7.88 1.31
CA ALA A 64 -11.55 7.71 2.52
C ALA A 64 -11.92 6.33 3.09
N LYS A 65 -10.94 5.42 3.06
CA LYS A 65 -11.19 4.00 3.30
C LYS A 65 -11.80 3.89 4.69
N THR A 66 -13.02 3.36 4.73
CA THR A 66 -13.62 2.89 5.98
C THR A 66 -12.66 1.89 6.62
N GLU A 67 -12.68 1.81 7.95
CA GLU A 67 -11.86 0.85 8.70
C GLU A 67 -11.88 -0.53 8.05
N VAL A 68 -10.73 -1.20 8.06
CA VAL A 68 -10.56 -2.52 7.43
C VAL A 68 -11.52 -3.49 8.11
N ALA A 69 -12.37 -4.15 7.32
CA ALA A 69 -13.26 -5.18 7.84
C ALA A 69 -12.43 -6.32 8.45
N SER A 70 -12.79 -6.72 9.66
CA SER A 70 -12.20 -7.84 10.38
C SER A 70 -13.30 -8.84 10.72
N VAL A 71 -12.97 -10.13 10.67
CA VAL A 71 -13.84 -11.22 11.10
C VAL A 71 -13.87 -11.32 12.63
N ASP A 72 -12.76 -10.99 13.28
CA ASP A 72 -12.57 -11.15 14.73
C ASP A 72 -13.10 -9.96 15.53
N GLN A 73 -13.29 -8.81 14.88
CA GLN A 73 -13.71 -7.58 15.54
C GLN A 73 -15.11 -7.13 15.09
N HIS A 74 -15.91 -6.77 16.08
CA HIS A 74 -17.25 -6.21 15.83
C HIS A 74 -17.16 -4.80 15.25
N ILE A 75 -18.13 -4.46 14.39
CA ILE A 75 -18.25 -3.12 13.81
C ILE A 75 -18.53 -2.09 14.93
N GLN A 76 -17.74 -1.01 14.95
CA GLN A 76 -17.87 0.08 15.92
C GLN A 76 -19.15 0.89 15.71
N SER A 77 -19.66 1.49 16.79
CA SER A 77 -20.89 2.30 16.74
C SER A 77 -20.76 3.58 15.92
N GLU A 78 -19.53 4.07 15.72
CA GLU A 78 -19.24 5.23 14.88
C GLU A 78 -19.46 4.93 13.38
N ASN A 79 -19.36 3.65 12.99
CA ASN A 79 -19.51 3.23 11.60
C ASN A 79 -20.90 3.57 11.04
N LYS A 80 -20.93 4.10 9.81
CA LYS A 80 -22.17 4.49 9.13
C LYS A 80 -23.16 3.32 8.97
N GLY A 81 -22.66 2.12 8.67
CA GLY A 81 -23.48 0.90 8.54
C GLY A 81 -24.10 0.49 9.88
N PHE A 82 -23.34 0.54 10.97
CA PHE A 82 -23.87 0.28 12.31
C PHE A 82 -25.00 1.24 12.67
N LYS A 83 -24.79 2.56 12.44
CA LYS A 83 -25.80 3.61 12.68
C LYS A 83 -27.06 3.38 11.84
N MET A 84 -26.91 2.96 10.58
CA MET A 84 -28.02 2.67 9.69
C MET A 84 -28.84 1.46 10.15
N LEU A 85 -28.18 0.34 10.46
CA LEU A 85 -28.85 -0.86 10.96
C LEU A 85 -29.59 -0.59 12.28
N SER A 86 -28.93 0.13 13.19
CA SER A 86 -29.55 0.54 14.47
C SER A 86 -30.82 1.35 14.28
N LYS A 87 -30.83 2.30 13.32
CA LYS A 87 -32.03 3.09 13.00
C LYS A 87 -33.15 2.28 12.35
N MET A 88 -32.81 1.16 11.70
CA MET A 88 -33.78 0.21 11.15
C MET A 88 -34.28 -0.80 12.19
N GLY A 89 -33.90 -0.66 13.46
CA GLY A 89 -34.37 -1.50 14.57
C GLY A 89 -33.51 -2.73 14.82
N TRP A 90 -32.36 -2.89 14.15
CA TRP A 90 -31.40 -3.95 14.48
C TRP A 90 -30.57 -3.56 15.71
N ALA A 91 -30.44 -4.45 16.69
CA ALA A 91 -29.58 -4.22 17.85
C ALA A 91 -28.29 -5.06 17.76
N LYS A 92 -27.21 -4.55 18.35
CA LYS A 92 -25.93 -5.28 18.46
C LYS A 92 -26.15 -6.65 19.10
N GLY A 93 -25.65 -7.70 18.46
CA GLY A 93 -25.75 -9.08 18.93
C GLY A 93 -27.04 -9.81 18.51
N GLN A 94 -27.95 -9.15 17.78
CA GLN A 94 -29.10 -9.79 17.18
C GLN A 94 -28.81 -10.26 15.76
N SER A 95 -29.45 -11.36 15.36
CA SER A 95 -29.43 -11.79 13.97
C SER A 95 -30.34 -10.91 13.12
N LEU A 96 -30.05 -10.82 11.82
CA LEU A 96 -30.94 -10.15 10.87
C LEU A 96 -32.12 -11.05 10.51
N GLY A 97 -33.25 -10.43 10.14
CA GLY A 97 -34.47 -11.12 9.73
C GLY A 97 -35.66 -10.85 10.66
N LYS A 98 -36.80 -11.49 10.37
CA LYS A 98 -38.05 -11.31 11.14
C LYS A 98 -37.91 -11.80 12.59
N ASP A 99 -37.24 -12.94 12.77
CA ASP A 99 -36.97 -13.53 14.07
C ASP A 99 -35.54 -13.16 14.47
N SER A 100 -35.41 -12.22 15.41
CA SER A 100 -34.12 -11.61 15.82
C SER A 100 -33.14 -12.56 16.53
N THR A 101 -33.54 -13.80 16.80
CA THR A 101 -32.75 -14.80 17.54
C THR A 101 -32.47 -16.09 16.77
N LYS A 102 -33.06 -16.29 15.58
CA LYS A 102 -32.95 -17.56 14.84
C LYS A 102 -31.94 -17.53 13.69
N GLY A 103 -31.33 -16.38 13.41
CA GLY A 103 -30.34 -16.23 12.35
C GLY A 103 -28.90 -16.36 12.84
N ILE A 104 -27.99 -16.38 11.88
CA ILE A 104 -26.54 -16.39 12.12
C ILE A 104 -26.11 -14.99 12.61
N VAL A 105 -25.40 -14.94 13.75
CA VAL A 105 -24.88 -13.70 14.34
C VAL A 105 -23.41 -13.47 13.99
N GLU A 106 -22.64 -14.55 13.91
CA GLU A 106 -21.20 -14.50 13.59
C GLU A 106 -20.96 -14.70 12.08
N PRO A 107 -19.94 -14.05 11.50
CA PRO A 107 -19.60 -14.25 10.09
C PRO A 107 -19.21 -15.71 9.80
N VAL A 108 -19.63 -16.22 8.64
CA VAL A 108 -19.23 -17.56 8.19
C VAL A 108 -17.76 -17.52 7.77
N LEU A 109 -16.94 -18.37 8.40
CA LEU A 109 -15.52 -18.49 8.08
C LEU A 109 -15.33 -19.14 6.72
N VAL A 110 -14.37 -18.60 5.96
CA VAL A 110 -14.00 -19.13 4.65
C VAL A 110 -12.57 -19.64 4.73
N GLU A 111 -12.37 -20.90 4.32
CA GLU A 111 -11.04 -21.47 4.17
C GLU A 111 -10.50 -21.15 2.78
N GLN A 112 -9.42 -20.37 2.72
CA GLN A 112 -8.78 -20.04 1.46
C GLN A 112 -7.92 -21.22 1.00
N ARG A 113 -8.31 -21.82 -0.13
CA ARG A 113 -7.56 -22.90 -0.75
C ARG A 113 -6.32 -22.35 -1.47
N PRO A 114 -5.19 -23.08 -1.46
CA PRO A 114 -4.04 -22.70 -2.27
C PRO A 114 -4.38 -22.82 -3.76
N ASP A 115 -3.82 -21.90 -4.54
CA ASP A 115 -4.08 -21.79 -5.98
C ASP A 115 -3.81 -23.11 -6.70
N LYS A 116 -4.79 -23.56 -7.50
CA LYS A 116 -4.73 -24.78 -8.34
C LYS A 116 -4.63 -26.10 -7.56
N SER A 117 -4.97 -26.12 -6.29
CA SER A 117 -5.10 -27.37 -5.52
C SER A 117 -6.35 -28.17 -5.92
N GLY A 118 -6.26 -29.50 -5.90
CA GLY A 118 -7.42 -30.39 -6.06
C GLY A 118 -8.30 -30.42 -4.81
N LEU A 119 -9.62 -30.64 -4.96
CA LEU A 119 -10.50 -30.85 -3.80
C LEU A 119 -10.03 -32.10 -3.04
N GLY A 120 -9.90 -32.00 -1.72
CA GLY A 120 -9.37 -33.09 -0.89
C GLY A 120 -7.85 -33.22 -0.89
N SER A 121 -7.10 -32.35 -1.58
CA SER A 121 -5.65 -32.27 -1.36
C SER A 121 -5.39 -31.61 -0.02
N GLU A 122 -4.73 -32.34 0.88
CA GLU A 122 -4.31 -31.82 2.17
C GLU A 122 -3.23 -30.76 1.91
N ALA A 123 -3.61 -29.49 2.06
CA ALA A 123 -2.68 -28.40 1.96
C ALA A 123 -1.73 -28.49 3.17
N MET A 124 -0.52 -29.05 2.98
CA MET A 124 0.58 -28.67 3.86
C MET A 124 0.59 -27.15 3.87
N HIS A 125 0.47 -26.56 5.06
CA HIS A 125 0.45 -25.13 5.33
C HIS A 125 1.76 -24.51 4.81
N LEU A 126 1.83 -24.31 3.51
CA LEU A 126 2.84 -23.56 2.82
C LEU A 126 2.23 -22.18 2.64
N PRO A 127 2.85 -21.12 3.16
CA PRO A 127 2.32 -19.78 2.99
C PRO A 127 2.10 -19.55 1.49
N SER A 128 0.86 -19.21 1.12
CA SER A 128 0.50 -18.88 -0.24
C SER A 128 1.26 -17.61 -0.63
N VAL A 129 2.43 -17.81 -1.20
CA VAL A 129 3.24 -16.77 -1.78
C VAL A 129 3.07 -16.87 -3.28
N ASP A 130 2.12 -16.12 -3.83
CA ASP A 130 2.03 -15.92 -5.28
C ASP A 130 3.43 -15.61 -5.82
N ALA A 131 3.88 -16.23 -6.90
CA ALA A 131 5.20 -15.93 -7.46
C ALA A 131 5.38 -14.43 -7.79
N LYS A 132 4.27 -13.70 -7.99
CA LYS A 132 4.23 -12.24 -8.16
C LYS A 132 4.38 -11.50 -6.82
N THR A 133 3.77 -11.98 -5.73
CA THR A 133 3.97 -11.43 -4.39
C THR A 133 5.37 -11.74 -3.87
N LYS A 134 5.95 -12.92 -4.16
CA LYS A 134 7.37 -13.23 -3.85
C LYS A 134 8.32 -12.15 -4.37
N LYS A 135 8.29 -11.86 -5.69
CA LYS A 135 9.13 -10.82 -6.29
C LYS A 135 8.91 -9.44 -5.65
N LYS A 136 7.65 -9.08 -5.38
CA LYS A 136 7.32 -7.80 -4.71
C LYS A 136 7.86 -7.76 -3.27
N THR A 137 7.71 -8.86 -2.52
CA THR A 137 8.20 -8.97 -1.14
C THR A 137 9.72 -8.94 -1.07
N GLU A 138 10.42 -9.56 -2.02
CA GLU A 138 11.88 -9.50 -2.10
C GLU A 138 12.37 -8.08 -2.40
N VAL A 139 11.70 -7.36 -3.31
CA VAL A 139 12.01 -5.96 -3.59
C VAL A 139 11.79 -5.09 -2.35
N TRP A 140 10.69 -5.30 -1.62
CA TRP A 140 10.40 -4.58 -0.37
C TRP A 140 11.42 -4.87 0.73
N LYS A 141 11.81 -6.14 0.92
CA LYS A 141 12.85 -6.54 1.88
C LYS A 141 14.20 -5.91 1.55
N LYS A 142 14.58 -5.89 0.26
CA LYS A 142 15.80 -5.20 -0.20
C LYS A 142 15.74 -3.69 0.06
N ALA A 143 14.59 -3.05 -0.17
CA ALA A 143 14.40 -1.63 0.11
C ALA A 143 14.49 -1.32 1.61
N GLN A 144 13.89 -2.17 2.46
CA GLN A 144 13.98 -2.02 3.92
C GLN A 144 15.40 -2.17 4.43
N LYS A 145 16.17 -3.15 3.93
CA LYS A 145 17.57 -3.34 4.30
C LYS A 145 18.41 -2.10 3.95
N ARG A 146 18.24 -1.56 2.74
CA ARG A 146 18.91 -0.32 2.32
C ARG A 146 18.58 0.88 3.21
N PHE A 147 17.34 0.96 3.71
CA PHE A 147 16.94 2.03 4.62
C PHE A 147 17.60 1.90 6.00
N GLN A 148 17.73 0.68 6.52
CA GLN A 148 18.42 0.43 7.79
C GLN A 148 19.92 0.75 7.69
N GLU A 149 20.56 0.42 6.57
CA GLU A 149 21.97 0.75 6.30
C GLU A 149 22.25 2.26 6.14
N LEU A 150 21.23 3.09 5.92
CA LEU A 150 21.36 4.56 5.86
C LEU A 150 21.21 5.23 7.23
N GLY A 151 20.81 4.47 8.27
CA GLY A 151 20.59 4.95 9.63
C GLY A 151 21.78 4.77 10.57
N GLU A 152 22.88 4.16 10.10
CA GLU A 152 24.22 4.17 10.71
C GLU A 152 25.11 5.19 9.97
#